data_AF-A0A0M5L149-F1
#
_entry.id   AF-A0A0M5L149-F1
#
_cell.length_a   1.000
_cell.length_b   1.000
_cell.length_c   1.000
_cell.angle_alpha   90.00
_cell.angle_beta   90.00
_cell.angle_gamma   90.00
#
_symmetry.space_group_name_H-M   'P 1'
#
loop_
_entity.id
_entity.type
_entity.pdbx_description
1 polymer ?
#
loop_
_entity_poly.entity_id
_entity_poly.type
_entity_poly.pdbx_seq_one_letter_code
_entity_poly.pdbx_strand_id
1 'polypeptide(L)'
;MFDVIIVGAGPTGLMLAGELRLHGVSTLVLERDAQPTAIVRALGLHVRSIEVMDQRGLLGRFLVQGQKYPLTGFFAGISKPVPTDLDTAHGYVLGIPQPATDRILEEHAIELGAELRRGAELVALTQRDDRVEVELADGTRLESRYVVGCDGGRSTVRKLLGVAFPGEPSRVDTLIGEMELTMALDEVTAIVTEVRKTQKRFGLGPLGGGLYRLVVPAAQVAADRTAPPDFEEIKQQLRTWAGTDFGVHSPRWLSRFGDSTRVAERYRVGRVMLAGDAAHIHPPVGGQGLNLGVQDAFNLGWKLAATVNGWAPDGHLESYHAERHPVAVDVIETTRANMQLLDTEPGPQAVRKLIADLMDFDDVNRYLIEKLTAISIRYDVGQGSRPLLGRRLRDVKLAQGRLYERMRAGRGLLLDQTGKLTVSGWDDRVDLLAGTIEELDERAVLLRPDGHVTWVGDDQQDLNSHLPRWFGDKR
;
A
#
# COMPACT_ATOMS: atom_id res chain seq x y z
N MET A 1 -20.28 1.24 22.19
CA MET A 1 -18.80 1.31 22.16
C MET A 1 -18.34 0.45 20.99
N PHE A 2 -17.47 0.96 20.13
CA PHE A 2 -16.91 0.18 19.01
C PHE A 2 -15.70 -0.62 19.49
N ASP A 3 -15.35 -1.72 18.83
CA ASP A 3 -14.07 -2.35 19.08
C ASP A 3 -12.94 -1.48 18.51
N VAL A 4 -13.10 -1.02 17.26
CA VAL A 4 -12.10 -0.22 16.55
C VAL A 4 -12.75 0.97 15.87
N ILE A 5 -12.16 2.15 16.06
CA ILE A 5 -12.43 3.34 15.24
C ILE A 5 -11.24 3.56 14.29
N ILE A 6 -11.52 3.72 13.00
CA ILE A 6 -10.55 4.07 11.96
C ILE A 6 -10.78 5.52 11.56
N VAL A 7 -9.71 6.31 11.49
CA VAL A 7 -9.77 7.74 11.13
C VAL A 7 -9.19 7.89 9.72
N GLY A 8 -10.05 8.18 8.75
CA GLY A 8 -9.73 8.29 7.32
C GLY A 8 -10.32 7.13 6.50
N ALA A 9 -11.15 7.46 5.51
CA ALA A 9 -11.73 6.52 4.54
C ALA A 9 -10.96 6.51 3.21
N GLY A 10 -9.63 6.67 3.28
CA GLY A 10 -8.75 6.34 2.16
C GLY A 10 -8.59 4.82 1.98
N PRO A 11 -7.83 4.38 0.96
CA PRO A 11 -7.70 2.95 0.63
C PRO A 11 -7.12 2.13 1.79
N THR A 12 -6.21 2.70 2.59
CA THR A 12 -5.69 2.08 3.82
C THR A 12 -6.78 1.82 4.85
N GLY A 13 -7.60 2.83 5.17
CA GLY A 13 -8.64 2.73 6.20
C GLY A 13 -9.75 1.79 5.78
N LEU A 14 -10.16 1.84 4.51
CA LEU A 14 -11.20 0.96 3.96
C LEU A 14 -10.74 -0.50 3.86
N MET A 15 -9.50 -0.74 3.45
CA MET A 15 -8.91 -2.09 3.49
C MET A 15 -8.88 -2.63 4.92
N LEU A 16 -8.44 -1.82 5.89
CA LEU A 16 -8.38 -2.22 7.30
C LEU A 16 -9.77 -2.52 7.85
N ALA A 17 -10.78 -1.72 7.49
CA ALA A 17 -12.16 -1.95 7.90
C ALA A 17 -12.66 -3.32 7.40
N GLY A 18 -12.41 -3.67 6.14
CA GLY A 18 -12.71 -4.99 5.60
C GLY A 18 -12.02 -6.12 6.38
N GLU A 19 -10.72 -6.01 6.61
CA GLU A 19 -9.95 -7.02 7.36
C GLU A 19 -10.47 -7.26 8.78
N LEU A 20 -10.86 -6.21 9.49
CA LEU A 20 -11.44 -6.30 10.83
C LEU A 20 -12.82 -6.98 10.79
N ARG A 21 -13.64 -6.62 9.80
CA ARG A 21 -15.01 -7.17 9.66
C ARG A 21 -15.02 -8.66 9.31
N LEU A 22 -14.02 -9.19 8.61
CA LEU A 22 -13.86 -10.63 8.39
C LEU A 22 -13.87 -11.45 9.69
N HIS A 23 -13.47 -10.82 10.80
CA HIS A 23 -13.32 -11.44 12.11
C HIS A 23 -14.37 -10.96 13.13
N GLY A 24 -15.47 -10.35 12.65
CA GLY A 24 -16.59 -9.92 13.48
C GLY A 24 -16.34 -8.66 14.32
N VAL A 25 -15.20 -8.00 14.18
CA VAL A 25 -14.84 -6.80 14.97
C VAL A 25 -15.76 -5.63 14.66
N SER A 26 -16.39 -5.02 15.67
CA SER A 26 -17.23 -3.83 15.48
C SER A 26 -16.37 -2.63 15.06
N THR A 27 -16.58 -2.13 13.84
CA THR A 27 -15.68 -1.17 13.19
C THR A 27 -16.42 0.05 12.69
N LEU A 28 -15.97 1.23 13.11
CA LEU A 28 -16.44 2.53 12.61
C LEU A 28 -15.30 3.26 11.88
N VAL A 29 -15.57 3.73 10.67
CA VAL A 29 -14.69 4.58 9.87
C VAL A 29 -15.21 6.02 9.92
N LEU A 30 -14.34 6.95 10.31
CA LEU A 30 -14.60 8.38 10.35
C LEU A 30 -13.85 9.08 9.21
N GLU A 31 -14.56 9.79 8.34
CA GLU A 31 -13.98 10.54 7.23
C GLU A 31 -14.38 12.01 7.32
N ARG A 32 -13.40 12.92 7.25
CA ARG A 32 -13.65 14.36 7.32
C ARG A 32 -14.37 14.88 6.08
N ASP A 33 -14.08 14.33 4.91
CA ASP A 33 -14.66 14.80 3.65
C ASP A 33 -16.11 14.29 3.54
N ALA A 34 -17.06 15.22 3.37
CA ALA A 34 -18.48 14.90 3.28
C ALA A 34 -18.83 14.05 2.04
N GLN A 35 -17.98 14.10 1.01
CA GLN A 35 -18.12 13.37 -0.25
C GLN A 35 -16.78 12.75 -0.65
N PRO A 36 -16.76 11.58 -1.32
CA PRO A 36 -15.55 11.01 -1.87
C PRO A 36 -14.84 11.99 -2.81
N THR A 37 -13.51 12.01 -2.78
CA THR A 37 -12.74 12.85 -3.69
C THR A 37 -12.78 12.31 -5.12
N ALA A 38 -13.04 13.18 -6.10
CA ALA A 38 -12.88 12.85 -7.52
C ALA A 38 -11.42 12.94 -7.99
N ILE A 39 -10.50 13.39 -7.12
CA ILE A 39 -9.10 13.63 -7.47
C ILE A 39 -8.37 12.29 -7.55
N VAL A 40 -7.80 11.99 -8.72
CA VAL A 40 -6.99 10.80 -8.91
C VAL A 40 -5.59 11.06 -8.37
N ARG A 41 -5.18 10.41 -7.28
CA ARG A 41 -3.79 10.54 -6.75
C ARG A 41 -2.92 9.35 -7.15
N ALA A 42 -3.39 8.13 -6.92
CA ALA A 42 -2.78 6.91 -7.42
C ALA A 42 -3.42 6.44 -8.75
N LEU A 43 -2.62 5.71 -9.54
CA LEU A 43 -3.00 5.23 -10.88
C LEU A 43 -3.02 3.70 -11.00
N GLY A 44 -2.77 2.95 -9.92
CA GLY A 44 -2.87 1.50 -9.98
C GLY A 44 -2.33 0.73 -8.78
N LEU A 45 -2.47 -0.59 -8.88
CA LEU A 45 -1.97 -1.58 -7.93
C LEU A 45 -0.76 -2.32 -8.49
N HIS A 46 0.22 -2.56 -7.62
CA HIS A 46 1.35 -3.44 -7.87
C HIS A 46 1.04 -4.88 -7.49
N VAL A 47 1.89 -5.81 -7.94
CA VAL A 47 1.74 -7.27 -7.80
C VAL A 47 1.32 -7.68 -6.39
N ARG A 48 2.02 -7.25 -5.33
CA ARG A 48 1.65 -7.68 -3.98
C ARG A 48 0.25 -7.22 -3.55
N SER A 49 -0.17 -6.02 -3.93
CA SER A 49 -1.53 -5.54 -3.64
C SER A 49 -2.58 -6.23 -4.50
N ILE A 50 -2.25 -6.61 -5.75
CA ILE A 50 -3.12 -7.45 -6.59
C ILE A 50 -3.34 -8.82 -5.94
N GLU A 51 -2.27 -9.43 -5.44
CA GLU A 51 -2.35 -10.69 -4.69
C GLU A 51 -3.19 -10.55 -3.41
N VAL A 52 -3.04 -9.46 -2.66
CA VAL A 52 -3.89 -9.16 -1.50
C VAL A 52 -5.37 -9.07 -1.88
N MET A 53 -5.70 -8.40 -2.98
CA MET A 53 -7.09 -8.34 -3.46
C MET A 53 -7.62 -9.73 -3.84
N ASP A 54 -6.80 -10.61 -4.42
CA ASP A 54 -7.22 -11.98 -4.76
C ASP A 54 -7.39 -12.87 -3.51
N GLN A 55 -6.50 -12.72 -2.52
CA GLN A 55 -6.61 -13.39 -1.21
C GLN A 55 -7.91 -13.03 -0.46
N ARG A 56 -8.57 -11.93 -0.82
CA ARG A 56 -9.90 -11.52 -0.30
C ARG A 56 -11.03 -11.62 -1.32
N GLY A 57 -10.78 -12.19 -2.50
CA GLY A 57 -11.79 -12.36 -3.55
C GLY A 57 -12.28 -11.07 -4.20
N LEU A 58 -11.54 -9.96 -4.02
CA LEU A 58 -11.87 -8.64 -4.56
C LEU A 58 -11.31 -8.44 -5.96
N LEU A 59 -10.28 -9.18 -6.36
CA LEU A 59 -9.56 -8.97 -7.62
C LEU A 59 -10.49 -8.91 -8.84
N GLY A 60 -11.55 -9.72 -8.88
CA GLY A 60 -12.55 -9.68 -9.96
C GLY A 60 -13.19 -8.30 -10.15
N ARG A 61 -13.58 -7.62 -9.06
CA ARG A 61 -14.18 -6.26 -9.11
C ARG A 61 -13.18 -5.22 -9.61
N PHE A 62 -11.92 -5.37 -9.22
CA PHE A 62 -10.82 -4.52 -9.67
C PHE A 62 -10.51 -4.71 -11.16
N LEU A 63 -10.49 -5.96 -11.66
CA LEU A 63 -10.21 -6.26 -13.07
C LEU A 63 -11.30 -5.77 -14.02
N VAL A 64 -12.55 -5.63 -13.56
CA VAL A 64 -13.64 -5.06 -14.37
C VAL A 64 -13.43 -3.57 -14.65
N GLN A 65 -12.77 -2.85 -13.75
CA GLN A 65 -12.59 -1.39 -13.84
C GLN A 65 -11.15 -0.95 -14.14
N GLY A 66 -10.20 -1.88 -14.07
CA GLY A 66 -8.80 -1.64 -14.32
C GLY A 66 -8.32 -2.28 -15.60
N GLN A 67 -7.16 -1.84 -16.08
CA GLN A 67 -6.47 -2.42 -17.22
C GLN A 67 -5.11 -2.98 -16.79
N LYS A 68 -4.78 -4.18 -17.27
CA LYS A 68 -3.47 -4.80 -17.00
C LYS A 68 -2.40 -4.15 -17.87
N TYR A 69 -1.27 -3.82 -17.27
CA TYR A 69 -0.08 -3.31 -17.94
C TYR A 69 1.15 -4.16 -17.59
N PRO A 70 2.12 -4.28 -18.51
CA PRO A 70 3.39 -4.92 -18.20
C PRO A 70 4.19 -4.13 -17.16
N LEU A 71 5.02 -4.82 -16.38
CA LEU A 71 5.92 -4.26 -15.37
C LEU A 71 7.15 -3.58 -16.00
N THR A 72 6.95 -2.56 -16.82
CA THR A 72 8.03 -1.83 -17.50
C THR A 72 8.05 -0.35 -17.12
N GLY A 73 9.23 0.23 -16.93
CA GLY A 73 9.38 1.67 -16.67
C GLY A 73 9.08 2.12 -15.24
N PHE A 74 8.80 1.20 -14.31
CA PHE A 74 8.44 1.58 -12.93
C PHE A 74 9.64 1.95 -12.06
N PHE A 75 10.82 1.39 -12.31
CA PHE A 75 12.05 1.75 -11.61
C PHE A 75 12.72 2.95 -12.29
N ALA A 76 12.59 4.13 -11.66
CA ALA A 76 13.06 5.42 -12.17
C ALA A 76 12.68 5.72 -13.64
N GLY A 77 11.63 5.16 -14.24
CA GLY A 77 11.34 5.39 -15.67
C GLY A 77 12.31 4.70 -16.62
N ILE A 78 13.09 3.71 -16.16
CA ILE A 78 13.97 2.89 -17.00
C ILE A 78 13.12 1.74 -17.55
N SER A 79 12.94 1.71 -18.87
CA SER A 79 12.18 0.66 -19.54
C SER A 79 13.08 -0.53 -19.84
N LYS A 80 12.71 -1.70 -19.30
CA LYS A 80 13.31 -3.00 -19.60
C LYS A 80 12.20 -4.04 -19.85
N PRO A 81 12.53 -5.19 -20.47
CA PRO A 81 11.62 -6.33 -20.54
C PRO A 81 11.15 -6.76 -19.15
N VAL A 82 9.96 -7.33 -19.07
CA VAL A 82 9.45 -7.92 -17.82
C VAL A 82 10.27 -9.17 -17.53
N PRO A 83 10.81 -9.36 -16.30
CA PRO A 83 11.51 -10.59 -15.95
C PRO A 83 10.59 -11.81 -16.12
N THR A 84 11.10 -12.88 -16.74
CA THR A 84 10.29 -14.06 -17.11
C THR A 84 9.96 -14.97 -15.93
N ASP A 85 10.69 -14.85 -14.83
CA ASP A 85 10.68 -15.75 -13.68
C ASP A 85 10.35 -15.02 -12.36
N LEU A 86 9.46 -14.01 -12.42
CA LEU A 86 8.92 -13.38 -11.21
C LEU A 86 8.17 -14.42 -10.37
N ASP A 87 8.48 -14.49 -9.08
CA ASP A 87 7.87 -15.42 -8.12
C ASP A 87 6.43 -15.00 -7.73
N THR A 88 5.53 -14.98 -8.72
CA THR A 88 4.12 -14.58 -8.58
C THR A 88 3.27 -15.10 -9.74
N ALA A 89 2.01 -15.46 -9.44
CA ALA A 89 1.00 -15.74 -10.46
C ALA A 89 0.38 -14.46 -11.08
N HIS A 90 0.74 -13.28 -10.57
CA HIS A 90 0.11 -11.99 -10.88
C HIS A 90 1.10 -10.98 -11.46
N GLY A 91 1.98 -11.40 -12.38
CA GLY A 91 3.09 -10.61 -12.94
C GLY A 91 2.72 -9.42 -13.83
N TYR A 92 1.88 -8.50 -13.34
CA TYR A 92 1.42 -7.30 -14.02
C TYR A 92 1.15 -6.16 -13.03
N VAL A 93 1.04 -4.95 -13.56
CA VAL A 93 0.46 -3.80 -12.84
C VAL A 93 -0.99 -3.66 -13.26
N LEU A 94 -1.88 -3.37 -12.32
CA LEU A 94 -3.26 -3.05 -12.62
C LEU A 94 -3.43 -1.54 -12.61
N GLY A 95 -3.53 -0.93 -13.78
CA GLY A 95 -3.88 0.48 -13.91
C GLY A 95 -5.34 0.69 -13.56
N ILE A 96 -5.60 1.40 -12.46
CA ILE A 96 -6.93 1.73 -11.97
C ILE A 96 -6.86 3.07 -11.22
N PRO A 97 -7.73 4.05 -11.54
CA PRO A 97 -7.76 5.32 -10.82
C PRO A 97 -8.12 5.10 -9.34
N GLN A 98 -7.47 5.85 -8.45
CA GLN A 98 -7.72 5.73 -7.02
C GLN A 98 -9.20 5.86 -6.61
N PRO A 99 -10.04 6.78 -7.15
CA PRO A 99 -11.45 6.85 -6.77
C PRO A 99 -12.23 5.55 -7.01
N ALA A 100 -11.86 4.78 -8.05
CA ALA A 100 -12.45 3.46 -8.29
C ALA A 100 -11.98 2.43 -7.25
N THR A 101 -10.71 2.49 -6.83
CA THR A 101 -10.17 1.67 -5.74
C THR A 101 -10.88 1.97 -4.42
N ASP A 102 -10.99 3.25 -4.06
CA ASP A 102 -11.64 3.71 -2.83
C ASP A 102 -13.09 3.22 -2.80
N ARG A 103 -13.83 3.38 -3.90
CA ARG A 103 -15.22 2.90 -4.01
C ARG A 103 -15.35 1.38 -3.84
N ILE A 104 -14.53 0.58 -4.52
CA ILE A 104 -14.60 -0.89 -4.40
C ILE A 104 -14.33 -1.34 -2.96
N LEU A 105 -13.34 -0.73 -2.30
CA LEU A 105 -13.00 -1.04 -0.91
C LEU A 105 -14.08 -0.57 0.07
N GLU A 106 -14.69 0.58 -0.18
CA GLU A 106 -15.81 1.09 0.61
C GLU A 106 -17.04 0.20 0.52
N GLU A 107 -17.46 -0.16 -0.70
CA GLU A 107 -18.55 -1.10 -0.94
C GLU A 107 -18.29 -2.41 -0.21
N HIS A 108 -17.08 -2.96 -0.34
CA HIS A 108 -16.70 -4.19 0.36
C HIS A 108 -16.76 -4.07 1.89
N ALA A 109 -16.19 -3.01 2.46
CA ALA A 109 -16.19 -2.82 3.90
C ALA A 109 -17.61 -2.68 4.46
N ILE A 110 -18.49 -1.95 3.77
CA ILE A 110 -19.90 -1.77 4.12
C ILE A 110 -20.67 -3.09 3.97
N GLU A 111 -20.44 -3.86 2.90
CA GLU A 111 -21.03 -5.19 2.71
C GLU A 111 -20.68 -6.15 3.86
N LEU A 112 -19.47 -6.05 4.41
CA LEU A 112 -19.05 -6.81 5.59
C LEU A 112 -19.56 -6.22 6.92
N GLY A 113 -20.24 -5.07 6.90
CA GLY A 113 -20.87 -4.44 8.05
C GLY A 113 -20.03 -3.41 8.80
N ALA A 114 -19.02 -2.81 8.15
CA ALA A 114 -18.36 -1.62 8.70
C ALA A 114 -19.30 -0.41 8.63
N GLU A 115 -19.32 0.40 9.69
CA GLU A 115 -20.01 1.69 9.66
C GLU A 115 -19.07 2.76 9.08
N LEU A 116 -19.55 3.58 8.16
CA LEU A 116 -18.81 4.73 7.62
C LEU A 116 -19.57 6.03 7.89
N ARG A 117 -18.89 7.00 8.51
CA ARG A 117 -19.42 8.35 8.75
C ARG A 117 -18.55 9.38 8.05
N ARG A 118 -19.11 10.03 7.04
CA ARG A 118 -18.51 11.15 6.30
C ARG A 118 -18.86 12.48 6.95
N GLY A 119 -18.05 13.51 6.72
CA GLY A 119 -18.18 14.80 7.41
C GLY A 119 -17.82 14.75 8.90
N ALA A 120 -17.17 13.67 9.34
CA ALA A 120 -16.83 13.40 10.72
C ALA A 120 -15.31 13.59 10.93
N GLU A 121 -14.91 14.83 11.22
CA GLU A 121 -13.51 15.17 11.46
C GLU A 121 -13.14 14.92 12.93
N LEU A 122 -12.14 14.08 13.16
CA LEU A 122 -11.53 13.91 14.48
C LEU A 122 -10.68 15.14 14.83
N VAL A 123 -10.91 15.71 16.02
CA VAL A 123 -10.17 16.87 16.52
C VAL A 123 -9.39 16.57 17.81
N ALA A 124 -9.82 15.61 18.62
CA ALA A 124 -9.10 15.18 19.80
C ALA A 124 -9.24 13.67 20.06
N LEU A 125 -8.27 13.10 20.76
CA LEU A 125 -8.30 11.74 21.26
C LEU A 125 -7.63 11.66 22.63
N THR A 126 -8.17 10.84 23.53
CA THR A 126 -7.59 10.58 24.85
C THR A 126 -7.60 9.08 25.14
N GLN A 127 -6.46 8.52 25.53
CA GLN A 127 -6.36 7.11 25.92
C GLN A 127 -6.70 6.94 27.40
N ARG A 128 -7.40 5.86 27.71
CA ARG A 128 -7.64 5.32 29.06
C ARG A 128 -7.08 3.90 29.12
N ASP A 129 -7.14 3.28 30.30
CA ASP A 129 -6.58 1.94 30.51
C ASP A 129 -7.27 0.89 29.62
N ASP A 130 -8.58 1.00 29.41
CA ASP A 130 -9.42 0.02 28.69
C ASP A 130 -9.97 0.51 27.34
N ARG A 131 -9.89 1.82 27.05
CA ARG A 131 -10.53 2.44 25.89
C ARG A 131 -9.80 3.68 25.37
N VAL A 132 -10.26 4.19 24.24
CA VAL A 132 -9.88 5.48 23.66
C VAL A 132 -11.15 6.31 23.47
N GLU A 133 -11.14 7.51 24.01
CA GLU A 133 -12.18 8.52 23.82
C GLU A 133 -11.79 9.39 22.61
N VAL A 134 -12.72 9.56 21.66
CA VAL A 134 -12.55 10.32 20.42
C VAL A 134 -13.55 11.49 20.42
N GLU A 135 -13.08 12.70 20.12
CA GLU A 135 -13.92 13.89 19.95
C GLU A 135 -13.88 14.36 18.50
N LEU A 136 -15.07 14.63 17.95
CA LEU A 136 -15.27 15.14 16.61
C LEU A 136 -15.46 16.66 16.61
N ALA A 137 -15.25 17.30 15.47
CA ALA A 137 -15.36 18.76 15.31
C ALA A 137 -16.75 19.32 15.65
N ASP A 138 -17.81 18.51 15.56
CA ASP A 138 -19.18 18.89 15.92
C ASP A 138 -19.48 18.74 17.43
N GLY A 139 -18.48 18.34 18.24
CA GLY A 139 -18.61 18.08 19.67
C GLY A 139 -19.09 16.67 20.02
N THR A 140 -19.38 15.82 19.03
CA THR A 140 -19.74 14.42 19.25
C THR A 140 -18.57 13.66 19.88
N ARG A 141 -18.87 12.84 20.88
CA ARG A 141 -17.91 11.96 21.56
C ARG A 141 -18.22 10.50 21.30
N LEU A 142 -17.18 9.74 20.99
CA LEU A 142 -17.23 8.31 20.69
C LEU A 142 -16.18 7.59 21.51
N GLU A 143 -16.41 6.30 21.76
CA GLU A 143 -15.48 5.45 22.49
C GLU A 143 -15.23 4.14 21.73
N SER A 144 -13.97 3.71 21.72
CA SER A 144 -13.56 2.42 21.19
C SER A 144 -12.46 1.76 22.00
N ARG A 145 -12.24 0.45 21.82
CA ARG A 145 -11.11 -0.26 22.46
C ARG A 145 -9.77 0.13 21.84
N TYR A 146 -9.77 0.41 20.53
CA TYR A 146 -8.60 0.83 19.75
C TYR A 146 -8.97 1.91 18.73
N VAL A 147 -7.98 2.73 18.35
CA VAL A 147 -8.08 3.71 17.25
C VAL A 147 -6.95 3.49 16.26
N VAL A 148 -7.23 3.58 14.96
CA VAL A 148 -6.19 3.54 13.92
C VAL A 148 -6.28 4.79 13.05
N GLY A 149 -5.19 5.58 13.03
CA GLY A 149 -5.02 6.72 12.15
C GLY A 149 -4.63 6.29 10.74
N CYS A 150 -5.54 6.48 9.79
CA CYS A 150 -5.39 6.26 8.35
C CYS A 150 -5.65 7.58 7.59
N ASP A 151 -5.41 8.72 8.25
CA ASP A 151 -5.87 10.07 7.91
C ASP A 151 -4.86 10.89 7.09
N GLY A 152 -3.95 10.18 6.40
CA GLY A 152 -3.04 10.73 5.39
C GLY A 152 -1.78 11.41 5.95
N GLY A 153 -0.98 11.98 5.05
CA GLY A 153 0.36 12.53 5.37
C GLY A 153 0.38 13.62 6.44
N ARG A 154 -0.74 14.32 6.62
CA ARG A 154 -0.94 15.38 7.62
C ARG A 154 -1.70 14.91 8.87
N SER A 155 -1.75 13.60 9.10
CA SER A 155 -2.46 12.90 10.17
C SER A 155 -2.62 13.73 11.45
N THR A 156 -3.87 13.94 11.83
CA THR A 156 -4.29 14.51 13.11
C THR A 156 -3.99 13.51 14.22
N VAL A 157 -4.26 12.22 14.00
CA VAL A 157 -3.99 11.17 14.99
C VAL A 157 -2.50 11.14 15.37
N ARG A 158 -1.58 11.14 14.40
CA ARG A 158 -0.13 11.14 14.67
C ARG A 158 0.29 12.35 15.51
N LYS A 159 -0.24 13.53 15.19
CA LYS A 159 0.08 14.77 15.92
C LYS A 159 -0.45 14.75 17.34
N LEU A 160 -1.68 14.29 17.55
CA LEU A 160 -2.29 14.18 18.89
C LEU A 160 -1.57 13.17 19.77
N LEU A 161 -0.97 12.12 19.18
CA LEU A 161 -0.11 11.19 19.91
C LEU A 161 1.29 11.74 20.23
N GLY A 162 1.66 12.91 19.69
CA GLY A 162 3.02 13.44 19.79
C GLY A 162 4.07 12.53 19.14
N VAL A 163 3.69 11.71 18.16
CA VAL A 163 4.63 10.82 17.47
C VAL A 163 5.44 11.65 16.47
N ALA A 164 6.77 11.61 16.62
CA ALA A 164 7.68 12.30 15.72
C ALA A 164 7.58 11.73 14.30
N PHE A 165 7.82 12.61 13.32
CA PHE A 165 7.82 12.25 11.90
C PHE A 165 9.16 12.60 11.23
N PRO A 166 10.27 11.97 11.67
CA PRO A 166 11.60 12.25 11.15
C PRO A 166 11.76 11.90 9.67
N GLY A 167 12.74 12.51 9.03
CA GLY A 167 13.10 12.28 7.64
C GLY A 167 13.49 13.56 6.92
N GLU A 168 13.65 13.46 5.60
CA GLU A 168 14.14 14.55 4.77
C GLU A 168 13.03 15.55 4.42
N PRO A 169 13.29 16.87 4.52
CA PRO A 169 12.39 17.87 3.97
C PRO A 169 12.33 17.75 2.44
N SER A 170 11.32 18.36 1.84
CA SER A 170 11.26 18.40 0.38
C SER A 170 12.32 19.36 -0.16
N ARG A 171 13.02 18.92 -1.21
CA ARG A 171 14.02 19.68 -1.96
C ARG A 171 13.56 19.92 -3.41
N VAL A 172 12.58 19.16 -3.87
CA VAL A 172 12.06 19.23 -5.23
C VAL A 172 10.53 19.14 -5.21
N ASP A 173 9.89 20.16 -5.76
CA ASP A 173 8.45 20.17 -5.98
C ASP A 173 8.10 19.82 -7.42
N THR A 174 6.91 19.25 -7.58
CA THR A 174 6.29 18.93 -8.87
C THR A 174 4.85 19.42 -8.86
N LEU A 175 4.47 20.14 -9.90
CA LEU A 175 3.12 20.61 -10.13
C LEU A 175 2.32 19.52 -10.84
N ILE A 176 1.06 19.39 -10.46
CA ILE A 176 0.13 18.45 -11.04
C ILE A 176 -1.23 19.11 -11.22
N GLY A 177 -1.92 18.80 -12.31
CA GLY A 177 -3.24 19.34 -12.54
C GLY A 177 -4.04 18.57 -13.57
N GLU A 178 -5.33 18.89 -13.60
CA GLU A 178 -6.29 18.33 -14.54
C GLU A 178 -7.02 19.49 -15.24
N MET A 179 -6.94 19.53 -16.57
CA MET A 179 -7.40 20.66 -17.38
C MET A 179 -7.63 20.28 -18.84
N GLU A 180 -8.23 21.18 -19.60
CA GLU A 180 -8.46 21.04 -21.04
C GLU A 180 -7.29 21.64 -21.84
N LEU A 181 -7.15 21.19 -23.09
CA LEU A 181 -6.12 21.64 -24.03
C LEU A 181 -6.74 22.03 -25.36
N THR A 182 -6.16 23.05 -26.02
CA THR A 182 -6.50 23.35 -27.42
C THR A 182 -5.63 22.59 -28.43
N MET A 183 -4.43 22.14 -28.02
CA MET A 183 -3.50 21.42 -28.90
C MET A 183 -3.96 19.99 -29.18
N ALA A 184 -3.70 19.49 -30.40
CA ALA A 184 -4.06 18.14 -30.81
C ALA A 184 -3.24 17.07 -30.06
N LEU A 185 -3.85 15.90 -29.81
CA LEU A 185 -3.25 14.84 -28.99
C LEU A 185 -1.95 14.27 -29.56
N ASP A 186 -1.83 14.17 -30.87
CA ASP A 186 -0.64 13.70 -31.57
C ASP A 186 0.55 14.67 -31.41
N GLU A 187 0.29 15.98 -31.54
CA GLU A 187 1.28 17.03 -31.26
C GLU A 187 1.72 17.01 -29.80
N VAL A 188 0.77 16.94 -28.87
CA VAL A 188 1.03 16.78 -27.42
C VAL A 188 1.92 15.56 -27.17
N THR A 189 1.57 14.42 -27.75
CA THR A 189 2.30 13.15 -27.56
C THR A 189 3.73 13.24 -28.07
N ALA A 190 3.95 13.86 -29.23
CA ALA A 190 5.27 14.06 -29.80
C ALA A 190 6.15 14.93 -28.89
N ILE A 191 5.63 16.08 -28.43
CA ILE A 191 6.36 16.99 -27.54
C ILE A 191 6.67 16.33 -26.19
N VAL A 192 5.67 15.69 -25.56
CA VAL A 192 5.86 14.97 -24.29
C VAL A 192 6.91 13.88 -24.43
N THR A 193 6.90 13.13 -25.54
CA THR A 193 7.89 12.07 -25.80
C THR A 193 9.30 12.63 -25.91
N GLU A 194 9.48 13.78 -26.58
CA GLU A 194 10.77 14.45 -26.70
C GLU A 194 11.27 14.95 -25.34
N VAL A 195 10.45 15.69 -24.59
CA VAL A 195 10.81 16.19 -23.25
C VAL A 195 11.18 15.04 -22.31
N ARG A 196 10.43 13.93 -22.37
CA ARG A 196 10.69 12.74 -21.55
C ARG A 196 11.96 12.00 -21.91
N LYS A 197 12.71 12.36 -22.97
CA LYS A 197 14.07 11.83 -23.16
C LYS A 197 14.99 12.25 -22.02
N THR A 198 14.87 13.48 -21.54
CA THR A 198 15.70 14.06 -20.47
C THR A 198 14.91 14.24 -19.16
N GLN A 199 13.75 14.89 -19.20
CA GLN A 199 12.95 15.19 -18.01
C GLN A 199 11.84 14.15 -17.80
N LYS A 200 12.13 13.14 -16.99
CA LYS A 200 11.22 12.00 -16.73
C LYS A 200 10.04 12.37 -15.81
N ARG A 201 10.12 13.47 -15.06
CA ARG A 201 9.02 14.03 -14.23
C ARG A 201 8.13 15.01 -14.99
N PHE A 202 8.20 15.01 -16.32
CA PHE A 202 7.28 15.72 -17.20
C PHE A 202 6.32 14.72 -17.84
N GLY A 203 5.02 14.98 -17.81
CA GLY A 203 4.05 14.12 -18.46
C GLY A 203 2.74 14.84 -18.66
N LEU A 204 2.08 14.55 -19.76
CA LEU A 204 0.75 15.06 -20.05
C LEU A 204 -0.01 13.97 -20.81
N GLY A 205 -1.17 13.56 -20.30
CA GLY A 205 -1.91 12.43 -20.86
C GLY A 205 -3.42 12.53 -20.62
N PRO A 206 -4.24 11.92 -21.49
CA PRO A 206 -5.69 12.04 -21.43
C PRO A 206 -6.27 11.30 -20.22
N LEU A 207 -7.29 11.89 -19.59
CA LEU A 207 -8.14 11.26 -18.57
C LEU A 207 -9.52 10.84 -19.11
N GLY A 208 -9.84 11.24 -20.34
CA GLY A 208 -11.18 11.10 -20.93
C GLY A 208 -12.04 12.36 -20.72
N GLY A 209 -13.11 12.50 -21.52
CA GLY A 209 -14.01 13.64 -21.44
C GLY A 209 -13.38 14.99 -21.77
N GLY A 210 -12.32 15.02 -22.60
CA GLY A 210 -11.59 16.24 -22.98
C GLY A 210 -10.55 16.70 -21.96
N LEU A 211 -10.48 16.08 -20.78
CA LEU A 211 -9.51 16.43 -19.74
C LEU A 211 -8.19 15.70 -19.90
N TYR A 212 -7.13 16.39 -19.52
CA TYR A 212 -5.76 15.89 -19.47
C TYR A 212 -5.20 16.05 -18.07
N ARG A 213 -4.44 15.04 -17.63
CA ARG A 213 -3.60 15.12 -16.44
C ARG A 213 -2.21 15.55 -16.86
N LEU A 214 -1.67 16.58 -16.21
CA LEU A 214 -0.28 16.99 -16.38
C LEU A 214 0.51 16.84 -15.09
N VAL A 215 1.80 16.59 -15.26
CA VAL A 215 2.83 16.62 -14.22
C VAL A 215 4.02 17.38 -14.80
N VAL A 216 4.48 18.42 -14.11
CA VAL A 216 5.61 19.26 -14.55
C VAL A 216 6.45 19.67 -13.34
N PRO A 217 7.80 19.68 -13.43
CA PRO A 217 8.63 20.18 -12.34
C PRO A 217 8.26 21.61 -11.96
N ALA A 218 8.23 21.93 -10.66
CA ALA A 218 8.07 23.30 -10.19
C ALA A 218 9.41 24.06 -10.28
N ALA A 219 9.37 25.39 -10.38
CA ALA A 219 10.58 26.22 -10.39
C ALA A 219 11.31 26.21 -9.04
N GLN A 220 10.53 26.16 -7.94
CA GLN A 220 11.01 26.31 -6.57
C GLN A 220 10.20 25.43 -5.64
N VAL A 221 10.79 25.08 -4.49
CA VAL A 221 10.07 24.47 -3.37
C VAL A 221 9.19 25.54 -2.70
N ALA A 222 7.90 25.25 -2.55
CA ALA A 222 6.97 26.20 -1.94
C ALA A 222 7.22 26.36 -0.44
N ALA A 223 7.25 27.60 0.02
CA ALA A 223 7.31 27.94 1.45
C ALA A 223 6.01 27.52 2.17
N ASP A 224 4.85 27.78 1.56
CA ASP A 224 3.55 27.28 2.00
C ASP A 224 3.05 26.18 1.05
N ARG A 225 2.94 24.96 1.57
CA ARG A 225 2.47 23.78 0.82
C ARG A 225 0.97 23.53 0.98
N THR A 226 0.25 24.43 1.65
CA THR A 226 -1.20 24.34 1.85
C THR A 226 -1.97 25.08 0.76
N ALA A 227 -1.37 26.13 0.17
CA ALA A 227 -1.93 26.83 -0.96
C ALA A 227 -1.83 25.99 -2.26
N PRO A 228 -2.90 25.93 -3.08
CA PRO A 228 -2.81 25.36 -4.42
C PRO A 228 -1.88 26.22 -5.31
N PRO A 229 -1.17 25.62 -6.29
CA PRO A 229 -0.32 26.38 -7.18
C PRO A 229 -1.14 27.29 -8.10
N ASP A 230 -0.56 28.43 -8.48
CA ASP A 230 -1.14 29.33 -9.46
C ASP A 230 -1.14 28.67 -10.85
N PHE A 231 -2.21 28.86 -11.59
CA PHE A 231 -2.34 28.33 -12.94
C PHE A 231 -1.29 28.93 -13.90
N GLU A 232 -0.91 30.20 -13.71
CA GLU A 232 0.16 30.81 -14.51
C GLU A 232 1.54 30.20 -14.20
N GLU A 233 1.79 29.71 -12.99
CA GLU A 233 3.01 28.97 -12.67
C GLU A 233 3.11 27.70 -13.54
N ILE A 234 2.01 26.96 -13.67
CA ILE A 234 1.95 25.75 -14.49
C ILE A 234 2.26 26.09 -15.95
N LYS A 235 1.59 27.10 -16.52
CA LYS A 235 1.86 27.53 -17.90
C LYS A 235 3.33 27.90 -18.10
N GLN A 236 3.91 28.62 -17.15
CA GLN A 236 5.31 29.01 -17.22
C GLN A 236 6.26 27.80 -17.17
N GLN A 237 5.98 26.81 -16.34
CA GLN A 237 6.78 25.58 -16.28
C GLN A 237 6.61 24.72 -17.53
N LEU A 238 5.40 24.62 -18.09
CA LEU A 238 5.19 23.94 -19.37
C LEU A 238 6.02 24.60 -20.48
N ARG A 239 5.98 25.93 -20.61
CA ARG A 239 6.82 26.67 -21.58
C ARG A 239 8.31 26.45 -21.35
N THR A 240 8.74 26.40 -20.10
CA THR A 240 10.16 26.19 -19.74
C THR A 240 10.66 24.81 -20.20
N TRP A 241 9.87 23.76 -20.00
CA TRP A 241 10.30 22.39 -20.30
C TRP A 241 9.94 21.92 -21.71
N ALA A 242 8.84 22.40 -22.28
CA ALA A 242 8.28 21.92 -23.54
C ALA A 242 8.26 22.98 -24.66
N GLY A 243 8.63 24.23 -24.38
CA GLY A 243 8.57 25.33 -25.36
C GLY A 243 7.14 25.81 -25.68
N THR A 244 6.12 25.22 -25.06
CA THR A 244 4.69 25.55 -25.22
C THR A 244 3.95 25.31 -23.90
N ASP A 245 2.81 25.96 -23.72
CA ASP A 245 1.86 25.62 -22.65
C ASP A 245 0.71 24.73 -23.16
N PHE A 246 0.78 24.23 -24.40
CA PHE A 246 -0.22 23.37 -25.03
C PHE A 246 -1.62 24.02 -25.17
N GLY A 247 -1.72 25.33 -24.91
CA GLY A 247 -3.00 26.01 -24.78
C GLY A 247 -3.84 25.44 -23.64
N VAL A 248 -3.22 25.11 -22.50
CA VAL A 248 -3.96 24.70 -21.30
C VAL A 248 -4.98 25.76 -20.87
N HIS A 249 -6.20 25.32 -20.55
CA HIS A 249 -7.26 26.18 -20.01
C HIS A 249 -8.25 25.39 -19.14
N SER A 250 -9.16 26.10 -18.48
CA SER A 250 -10.22 25.50 -17.65
C SER A 250 -9.72 24.49 -16.61
N PRO A 251 -8.81 24.87 -15.68
CA PRO A 251 -8.30 23.94 -14.69
C PRO A 251 -9.43 23.44 -13.78
N ARG A 252 -9.64 22.13 -13.76
CA ARG A 252 -10.54 21.46 -12.82
C ARG A 252 -9.92 21.36 -11.43
N TRP A 253 -8.62 21.09 -11.39
CA TRP A 253 -7.87 20.87 -10.17
C TRP A 253 -6.39 21.13 -10.39
N LEU A 254 -5.76 21.81 -9.44
CA LEU A 254 -4.32 22.06 -9.40
C LEU A 254 -3.77 21.68 -8.03
N SER A 255 -2.59 21.08 -8.01
CA SER A 255 -1.91 20.71 -6.78
C SER A 255 -0.40 20.66 -6.97
N ARG A 256 0.29 20.55 -5.85
CA ARG A 256 1.74 20.50 -5.74
C ARG A 256 2.09 19.37 -4.78
N PHE A 257 3.05 18.55 -5.18
CA PHE A 257 3.63 17.57 -4.29
C PHE A 257 5.15 17.69 -4.31
N GLY A 258 5.74 17.42 -3.16
CA GLY A 258 7.17 17.45 -2.96
C GLY A 258 7.72 16.03 -2.79
N ASP A 259 9.04 15.94 -2.73
CA ASP A 259 9.82 14.72 -2.55
C ASP A 259 10.17 14.40 -1.08
N SER A 260 9.53 15.07 -0.11
CA SER A 260 9.76 14.80 1.32
C SER A 260 9.56 13.32 1.64
N THR A 261 10.50 12.75 2.38
CA THR A 261 10.43 11.36 2.85
C THR A 261 10.43 11.33 4.37
N ARG A 262 9.39 10.76 4.99
CA ARG A 262 9.28 10.69 6.46
C ARG A 262 8.64 9.38 6.90
N VAL A 263 9.06 8.87 8.05
CA VAL A 263 8.49 7.69 8.71
C VAL A 263 8.15 8.04 10.14
N ALA A 264 6.99 7.61 10.63
CA ALA A 264 6.60 7.79 12.01
C ALA A 264 7.48 6.89 12.89
N GLU A 265 8.10 7.47 13.91
CA GLU A 265 9.02 6.76 14.81
C GLU A 265 8.37 5.54 15.47
N ARG A 266 7.06 5.62 15.73
CA ARG A 266 6.26 4.55 16.32
C ARG A 266 4.95 4.41 15.57
N TYR A 267 4.63 3.18 15.17
CA TYR A 267 3.36 2.87 14.51
C TYR A 267 2.25 2.56 15.52
N ARG A 268 2.60 2.37 16.80
CA ARG A 268 1.68 2.11 17.89
C ARG A 268 2.10 2.87 19.13
N VAL A 269 1.13 3.47 19.81
CA VAL A 269 1.25 4.07 21.13
C VAL A 269 0.04 3.61 21.95
N GLY A 270 0.24 2.58 22.78
CA GLY A 270 -0.84 2.00 23.59
C GLY A 270 -1.94 1.38 22.72
N ARG A 271 -3.13 1.99 22.76
CA ARG A 271 -4.34 1.56 22.04
C ARG A 271 -4.54 2.27 20.70
N VAL A 272 -3.61 3.12 20.31
CA VAL A 272 -3.69 3.90 19.06
C VAL A 272 -2.56 3.50 18.12
N MET A 273 -2.90 3.26 16.86
CA MET A 273 -1.97 2.88 15.79
C MET A 273 -2.05 3.84 14.60
N LEU A 274 -1.03 3.82 13.73
CA LEU A 274 -0.96 4.59 12.48
C LEU A 274 -0.70 3.64 11.32
N ALA A 275 -1.36 3.86 10.18
CA ALA A 275 -1.17 3.07 8.96
C ALA A 275 -1.19 3.93 7.70
N GLY A 276 -0.51 3.48 6.64
CA GLY A 276 -0.45 4.19 5.36
C GLY A 276 0.20 5.55 5.49
N ASP A 277 -0.32 6.54 4.76
CA ASP A 277 0.27 7.89 4.72
C ASP A 277 0.36 8.59 6.11
N ALA A 278 -0.45 8.16 7.09
CA ALA A 278 -0.35 8.63 8.46
C ALA A 278 0.95 8.18 9.15
N ALA A 279 1.52 7.04 8.72
CA ALA A 279 2.74 6.44 9.24
C ALA A 279 3.97 6.73 8.35
N HIS A 280 3.82 6.97 7.06
CA HIS A 280 4.95 7.24 6.15
C HIS A 280 4.54 8.08 4.95
N ILE A 281 5.42 8.97 4.49
CA ILE A 281 5.21 9.70 3.24
C ILE A 281 6.48 9.62 2.40
N HIS A 282 6.31 9.57 1.08
CA HIS A 282 7.39 9.55 0.13
C HIS A 282 6.92 10.07 -1.24
N PRO A 283 7.83 10.43 -2.16
CA PRO A 283 7.46 10.81 -3.51
C PRO A 283 6.64 9.71 -4.21
N PRO A 284 5.72 10.04 -5.13
CA PRO A 284 4.89 9.07 -5.82
C PRO A 284 5.64 8.25 -6.88
N VAL A 285 6.97 8.45 -7.00
CA VAL A 285 7.79 7.76 -7.99
C VAL A 285 7.77 6.25 -7.76
N GLY A 286 7.41 5.53 -8.81
CA GLY A 286 7.21 4.09 -8.74
C GLY A 286 5.89 3.66 -8.11
N GLY A 287 4.95 4.56 -7.78
CA GLY A 287 3.56 4.16 -7.44
C GLY A 287 3.36 3.37 -6.14
N GLN A 288 4.29 3.45 -5.18
CA GLN A 288 4.29 2.55 -4.01
C GLN A 288 3.37 2.96 -2.84
N GLY A 289 2.97 4.23 -2.72
CA GLY A 289 2.34 4.74 -1.49
C GLY A 289 1.02 4.05 -1.13
N LEU A 290 0.06 4.02 -2.08
CA LEU A 290 -1.21 3.31 -1.89
C LEU A 290 -0.98 1.82 -1.60
N ASN A 291 -0.09 1.20 -2.37
CA ASN A 291 0.23 -0.23 -2.24
C ASN A 291 0.80 -0.57 -0.85
N LEU A 292 1.69 0.29 -0.34
CA LEU A 292 2.28 0.15 0.99
C LEU A 292 1.22 0.29 2.09
N GLY A 293 0.33 1.29 1.97
CA GLY A 293 -0.77 1.48 2.91
C GLY A 293 -1.79 0.33 2.93
N VAL A 294 -2.13 -0.24 1.77
CA VAL A 294 -2.99 -1.44 1.70
C VAL A 294 -2.34 -2.62 2.42
N GLN A 295 -1.03 -2.80 2.27
CA GLN A 295 -0.30 -3.89 2.93
C GLN A 295 -0.13 -3.66 4.44
N ASP A 296 -0.04 -2.41 4.90
CA ASP A 296 -0.07 -2.09 6.33
C ASP A 296 -1.41 -2.51 6.95
N ALA A 297 -2.52 -2.16 6.30
CA ALA A 297 -3.85 -2.55 6.71
C ALA A 297 -4.01 -4.08 6.75
N PHE A 298 -3.49 -4.76 5.72
CA PHE A 298 -3.50 -6.21 5.61
C PHE A 298 -2.69 -6.91 6.71
N ASN A 299 -1.56 -6.32 7.12
CA ASN A 299 -0.75 -6.83 8.22
C ASN A 299 -1.40 -6.57 9.59
N LEU A 300 -2.00 -5.39 9.79
CA LEU A 300 -2.58 -4.98 11.07
C LEU A 300 -3.93 -5.62 11.35
N GLY A 301 -4.79 -5.76 10.33
CA GLY A 301 -6.20 -6.10 10.51
C GLY A 301 -6.43 -7.38 11.28
N TRP A 302 -5.78 -8.49 10.87
CA TRP A 302 -5.92 -9.76 11.56
C TRP A 302 -5.29 -9.76 12.97
N LYS A 303 -4.18 -9.04 13.18
CA LYS A 303 -3.51 -8.92 14.49
C LYS A 303 -4.38 -8.16 15.49
N LEU A 304 -5.01 -7.09 15.02
CA LEU A 304 -5.93 -6.29 15.82
C LEU A 304 -7.22 -7.05 16.10
N ALA A 305 -7.75 -7.77 15.12
CA ALA A 305 -8.88 -8.66 15.33
C ALA A 305 -8.58 -9.76 16.36
N ALA A 306 -7.40 -10.39 16.29
CA ALA A 306 -6.94 -11.37 17.26
C ALA A 306 -6.93 -10.81 18.69
N THR A 307 -6.48 -9.57 18.83
CA THR A 307 -6.38 -8.88 20.11
C THR A 307 -7.75 -8.52 20.66
N VAL A 308 -8.64 -8.00 19.81
CA VAL A 308 -10.03 -7.70 20.17
C VAL A 308 -10.76 -8.96 20.64
N ASN A 309 -10.58 -10.06 19.91
CA ASN A 309 -11.20 -11.36 20.16
C ASN A 309 -10.50 -12.19 21.27
N GLY A 310 -9.47 -11.64 21.90
CA GLY A 310 -8.87 -12.20 23.12
C GLY A 310 -8.07 -13.48 22.94
N TRP A 311 -7.51 -13.72 21.75
CA TRP A 311 -6.63 -14.87 21.49
C TRP A 311 -5.25 -14.49 20.96
N ALA A 312 -4.98 -13.21 20.71
CA ALA A 312 -3.65 -12.76 20.32
C ALA A 312 -2.62 -13.14 21.38
N PRO A 313 -1.47 -13.72 20.99
CA PRO A 313 -0.36 -13.96 21.90
C PRO A 313 0.27 -12.64 22.38
N ASP A 314 1.10 -12.72 23.42
CA ASP A 314 1.87 -11.57 23.90
C ASP A 314 2.79 -11.03 22.79
N GLY A 315 2.91 -9.70 22.68
CA GLY A 315 3.75 -9.06 21.67
C GLY A 315 3.16 -9.04 20.26
N HIS A 316 1.96 -9.59 20.05
CA HIS A 316 1.39 -9.76 18.72
C HIS A 316 1.13 -8.44 17.99
N LEU A 317 0.60 -7.42 18.68
CA LEU A 317 0.40 -6.09 18.10
C LEU A 317 1.71 -5.31 17.97
N GLU A 318 2.70 -5.56 18.81
CA GLU A 318 4.04 -4.98 18.71
C GLU A 318 4.72 -5.41 17.41
N SER A 319 4.44 -6.64 16.93
CA SER A 319 4.94 -7.12 15.64
C SER A 319 4.49 -6.28 14.45
N TYR A 320 3.37 -5.53 14.54
CA TYR A 320 2.96 -4.64 13.45
C TYR A 320 4.03 -3.59 13.16
N HIS A 321 4.53 -2.91 14.19
CA HIS A 321 5.61 -1.95 14.02
C HIS A 321 6.90 -2.65 13.58
N ALA A 322 7.28 -3.74 14.25
CA ALA A 322 8.53 -4.45 13.96
C ALA A 322 8.60 -4.98 12.51
N GLU A 323 7.46 -5.33 11.92
CA GLU A 323 7.37 -5.83 10.53
C GLU A 323 7.22 -4.70 9.50
N ARG A 324 6.38 -3.70 9.77
CA ARG A 324 5.97 -2.70 8.76
C ARG A 324 6.84 -1.45 8.74
N HIS A 325 7.46 -1.08 9.86
CA HIS A 325 8.38 0.05 9.90
C HIS A 325 9.62 -0.17 9.01
N PRO A 326 10.35 -1.31 9.09
CA PRO A 326 11.50 -1.56 8.21
C PRO A 326 11.15 -1.56 6.72
N VAL A 327 9.95 -2.06 6.36
CA VAL A 327 9.46 -2.03 4.97
C VAL A 327 9.29 -0.60 4.48
N ALA A 328 8.66 0.27 5.28
CA ALA A 328 8.48 1.67 4.89
C ALA A 328 9.81 2.41 4.75
N VAL A 329 10.79 2.12 5.62
CA VAL A 329 12.16 2.66 5.52
C VAL A 329 12.82 2.26 4.20
N ASP A 330 12.77 0.97 3.82
CA ASP A 330 13.35 0.47 2.56
C ASP A 330 12.65 1.06 1.31
N VAL A 331 11.32 1.21 1.33
CA VAL A 331 10.57 1.90 0.26
C VAL A 331 10.99 3.36 0.15
N ILE A 332 11.18 4.05 1.27
CA ILE A 332 11.66 5.43 1.29
C ILE A 332 13.08 5.56 0.74
N GLU A 333 13.99 4.66 1.09
CA GLU A 333 15.33 4.62 0.52
C GLU A 333 15.30 4.41 -0.99
N THR A 334 14.48 3.46 -1.45
CA THR A 334 14.29 3.16 -2.88
C THR A 334 13.69 4.35 -3.63
N THR A 335 12.73 5.05 -3.04
CA THR A 335 12.13 6.23 -3.67
C THR A 335 13.08 7.43 -3.72
N ARG A 336 13.93 7.62 -2.71
CA ARG A 336 15.03 8.61 -2.78
C ARG A 336 16.02 8.28 -3.90
N ALA A 337 16.43 7.01 -4.01
CA ALA A 337 17.30 6.57 -5.11
C ALA A 337 16.63 6.81 -6.47
N ASN A 338 15.36 6.47 -6.62
CA ASN A 338 14.62 6.77 -7.85
C ASN A 338 14.54 8.27 -8.15
N MET A 339 14.28 9.12 -7.15
CA MET A 339 14.29 10.58 -7.33
C MET A 339 15.65 11.07 -7.82
N GLN A 340 16.74 10.56 -7.23
CA GLN A 340 18.10 10.87 -7.68
C GLN A 340 18.30 10.46 -9.14
N LEU A 341 17.88 9.26 -9.54
CA LEU A 341 18.00 8.78 -10.91
C LEU A 341 17.12 9.53 -11.92
N LEU A 342 16.18 10.36 -11.46
CA LEU A 342 15.34 11.23 -12.29
C LEU A 342 15.89 12.65 -12.42
N ASP A 343 16.95 12.99 -11.66
CA ASP A 343 17.60 14.29 -11.73
C ASP A 343 18.31 14.47 -13.07
N THR A 344 18.20 15.67 -13.65
CA THR A 344 18.76 16.03 -14.96
C THR A 344 20.23 16.44 -14.90
N GLU A 345 20.84 16.57 -13.71
CA GLU A 345 22.26 16.88 -13.58
C GLU A 345 23.17 15.80 -14.21
N PRO A 346 24.40 16.15 -14.66
CA PRO A 346 25.29 15.22 -15.36
C PRO A 346 25.67 13.99 -14.52
N GLY A 347 25.92 14.17 -13.21
CA GLY A 347 26.28 13.08 -12.30
C GLY A 347 25.16 12.02 -12.18
N PRO A 348 23.95 12.43 -11.77
CA PRO A 348 22.79 11.53 -11.73
C PRO A 348 22.47 10.85 -13.06
N GLN A 349 22.59 11.55 -14.19
CA GLN A 349 22.38 10.96 -15.51
C GLN A 349 23.42 9.87 -15.85
N ALA A 350 24.69 10.07 -15.46
CA ALA A 350 25.72 9.05 -15.62
C ALA A 350 25.42 7.78 -14.79
N VAL A 351 25.01 7.95 -13.53
CA VAL A 351 24.60 6.83 -12.67
C VAL A 351 23.35 6.14 -13.21
N ARG A 352 22.37 6.92 -13.70
CA ARG A 352 21.17 6.38 -14.36
C ARG A 352 21.51 5.50 -15.55
N LYS A 353 22.45 5.92 -16.39
CA LYS A 353 22.92 5.11 -17.53
C LYS A 353 23.56 3.80 -17.04
N LEU A 354 24.44 3.87 -16.04
CA LEU A 354 25.04 2.68 -15.43
C LEU A 354 23.97 1.72 -14.87
N ILE A 355 22.98 2.24 -14.14
CA ILE A 355 21.88 1.41 -13.63
C ILE A 355 21.06 0.82 -14.78
N ALA A 356 20.81 1.57 -15.85
CA ALA A 356 20.14 1.04 -17.03
C ALA A 356 20.93 -0.11 -17.67
N ASP A 357 22.26 -0.01 -17.78
CA ASP A 357 23.12 -1.08 -18.28
C ASP A 357 23.11 -2.30 -17.33
N LEU A 358 23.14 -2.07 -16.00
CA LEU A 358 23.04 -3.14 -15.01
C LEU A 358 21.68 -3.85 -15.04
N MET A 359 20.61 -3.14 -15.37
CA MET A 359 19.29 -3.74 -15.54
C MET A 359 19.16 -4.58 -16.83
N ASP A 360 20.20 -4.68 -17.66
CA ASP A 360 20.27 -5.71 -18.72
C ASP A 360 20.62 -7.10 -18.17
N PHE A 361 21.09 -7.20 -16.92
CA PHE A 361 21.20 -8.48 -16.22
C PHE A 361 19.85 -8.86 -15.61
N ASP A 362 19.34 -10.04 -15.97
CA ASP A 362 18.02 -10.52 -15.53
C ASP A 362 17.86 -10.51 -14.01
N ASP A 363 18.89 -10.90 -13.25
CA ASP A 363 18.88 -10.89 -11.79
C ASP A 363 18.71 -9.49 -11.19
N VAL A 364 19.35 -8.48 -11.78
CA VAL A 364 19.25 -7.09 -11.32
C VAL A 364 17.87 -6.54 -11.64
N ASN A 365 17.37 -6.75 -12.87
CA ASN A 365 16.04 -6.32 -13.27
C ASN A 365 14.97 -6.98 -12.37
N ARG A 366 15.05 -8.30 -12.18
CA ARG A 366 14.18 -9.06 -11.28
C ARG A 366 14.22 -8.50 -9.87
N TYR A 367 15.40 -8.34 -9.28
CA TYR A 367 15.55 -7.82 -7.92
C TYR A 367 14.85 -6.47 -7.73
N LEU A 368 15.04 -5.52 -8.66
CA LEU A 368 14.45 -4.19 -8.59
C LEU A 368 12.93 -4.21 -8.79
N ILE A 369 12.42 -5.05 -9.71
CA ILE A 369 10.98 -5.22 -9.93
C ILE A 369 10.32 -5.90 -8.72
N GLU A 370 10.92 -6.94 -8.15
CA GLU A 370 10.38 -7.62 -6.96
C GLU A 370 10.36 -6.70 -5.73
N LYS A 371 11.41 -5.89 -5.54
CA LYS A 371 11.48 -4.86 -4.51
C LYS A 371 10.36 -3.83 -4.69
N LEU A 372 10.23 -3.26 -5.89
CA LEU A 372 9.22 -2.24 -6.20
C LEU A 372 7.77 -2.75 -6.12
N THR A 373 7.56 -4.02 -6.45
CA THR A 373 6.23 -4.66 -6.40
C THR A 373 5.92 -5.31 -5.06
N ALA A 374 6.84 -5.18 -4.09
CA ALA A 374 6.72 -5.64 -2.71
C ALA A 374 6.54 -7.16 -2.54
N ILE A 375 6.84 -7.97 -3.57
CA ILE A 375 6.70 -9.42 -3.51
C ILE A 375 7.89 -10.11 -2.84
N SER A 376 9.05 -9.44 -2.77
CA SER A 376 10.23 -9.94 -2.07
C SER A 376 10.31 -9.55 -0.58
N ILE A 377 9.29 -8.87 -0.04
CA ILE A 377 9.21 -8.53 1.39
C ILE A 377 9.32 -9.80 2.24
N ARG A 378 10.19 -9.74 3.24
CA ARG A 378 10.43 -10.81 4.20
C ARG A 378 10.46 -10.24 5.62
N TYR A 379 9.62 -10.79 6.49
CA TYR A 379 9.64 -10.46 7.92
C TYR A 379 10.59 -11.37 8.68
N ASP A 380 11.16 -10.86 9.78
CA ASP A 380 11.82 -11.73 10.76
C ASP A 380 10.75 -12.42 11.62
N VAL A 381 10.53 -13.71 11.32
CA VAL A 381 9.54 -14.55 12.02
C VAL A 381 10.19 -15.48 13.05
N GLY A 382 11.49 -15.33 13.33
CA GLY A 382 12.22 -16.16 14.29
C GLY A 382 13.31 -17.05 13.69
N GLN A 383 13.76 -18.03 14.48
CA GLN A 383 14.91 -18.87 14.17
C GLN A 383 14.62 -19.83 13.02
N GLY A 384 15.54 -19.89 12.06
CA GLY A 384 15.50 -20.80 10.91
C GLY A 384 16.18 -20.20 9.69
N SER A 385 16.86 -21.04 8.91
CA SER A 385 17.56 -20.62 7.67
C SER A 385 16.77 -20.92 6.40
N ARG A 386 15.53 -21.42 6.52
CA ARG A 386 14.70 -21.79 5.38
C ARG A 386 14.35 -20.57 4.52
N PRO A 387 14.49 -20.62 3.18
CA PRO A 387 14.28 -19.47 2.31
C PRO A 387 12.87 -18.84 2.37
N LEU A 388 11.84 -19.66 2.60
CA LEU A 388 10.44 -19.22 2.64
C LEU A 388 10.03 -18.52 3.93
N LEU A 389 10.71 -18.77 5.06
CA LEU A 389 10.33 -18.20 6.35
C LEU A 389 10.29 -16.67 6.29
N GLY A 390 9.14 -16.10 6.67
CA GLY A 390 8.89 -14.67 6.68
C GLY A 390 8.47 -14.07 5.34
N ARG A 391 8.59 -14.82 4.23
CA ARG A 391 8.11 -14.39 2.91
C ARG A 391 6.63 -14.69 2.75
N ARG A 392 5.97 -13.93 1.89
CA ARG A 392 4.62 -14.27 1.43
C ARG A 392 4.67 -15.43 0.45
N LEU A 393 3.79 -16.42 0.60
CA LEU A 393 3.64 -17.49 -0.38
C LEU A 393 2.83 -16.98 -1.57
N ARG A 394 3.33 -17.17 -2.80
CA ARG A 394 2.59 -16.85 -4.03
C ARG A 394 1.35 -17.75 -4.17
N ASP A 395 0.42 -17.35 -5.01
CA ASP A 395 -0.69 -18.24 -5.37
C ASP A 395 -0.18 -19.46 -6.12
N VAL A 396 -0.69 -20.63 -5.76
CA VAL A 396 -0.32 -21.93 -6.32
C VAL A 396 -1.57 -22.73 -6.65
N LYS A 397 -1.48 -23.58 -7.67
CA LYS A 397 -2.56 -24.50 -8.00
C LYS A 397 -2.70 -25.57 -6.93
N LEU A 398 -3.96 -25.85 -6.57
CA LEU A 398 -4.33 -26.95 -5.70
C LEU A 398 -5.04 -28.03 -6.52
N ALA A 399 -5.22 -29.22 -5.95
CA ALA A 399 -6.05 -30.26 -6.56
C ALA A 399 -7.47 -29.77 -6.90
N GLN A 400 -8.02 -28.84 -6.11
CA GLN A 400 -9.26 -28.14 -6.41
C GLN A 400 -9.10 -26.62 -6.19
N GLY A 401 -8.98 -25.88 -7.30
CA GLY A 401 -8.89 -24.41 -7.29
C GLY A 401 -7.48 -23.91 -7.02
N ARG A 402 -7.38 -22.76 -6.35
CA ARG A 402 -6.10 -22.08 -6.07
C ARG A 402 -5.95 -21.74 -4.60
N LEU A 403 -4.72 -21.56 -4.14
CA LEU A 403 -4.41 -21.21 -2.75
C LEU A 403 -5.18 -19.97 -2.28
N TYR A 404 -5.14 -18.88 -3.04
CA TYR A 404 -5.74 -17.61 -2.62
C TYR A 404 -7.27 -17.67 -2.48
N GLU A 405 -7.94 -18.62 -3.13
CA GLU A 405 -9.37 -18.86 -2.94
C GLU A 405 -9.70 -19.41 -1.55
N ARG A 406 -8.75 -20.12 -0.93
CA ARG A 406 -8.85 -20.66 0.44
C ARG A 406 -8.56 -19.62 1.52
N MET A 407 -7.97 -18.48 1.15
CA MET A 407 -7.58 -17.41 2.08
C MET A 407 -8.64 -16.33 2.29
N ARG A 408 -9.78 -16.42 1.59
CA ARG A 408 -10.84 -15.39 1.60
C ARG A 408 -11.45 -15.12 2.98
N ALA A 409 -11.42 -16.11 3.85
CA ALA A 409 -11.95 -15.99 5.21
C ALA A 409 -11.00 -15.27 6.20
N GLY A 410 -9.77 -14.94 5.78
CA GLY A 410 -8.81 -14.25 6.66
C GLY A 410 -8.25 -15.10 7.80
N ARG A 411 -8.38 -16.43 7.75
CA ARG A 411 -7.80 -17.35 8.76
C ARG A 411 -6.35 -17.72 8.42
N GLY A 412 -5.64 -18.29 9.40
CA GLY A 412 -4.39 -18.98 9.16
C GLY A 412 -4.62 -20.24 8.30
N LEU A 413 -3.57 -20.73 7.66
CA LEU A 413 -3.67 -21.92 6.80
C LEU A 413 -2.41 -22.78 6.91
N LEU A 414 -2.59 -24.05 7.25
CA LEU A 414 -1.55 -25.07 7.17
C LEU A 414 -1.72 -25.83 5.84
N LEU A 415 -0.72 -25.73 4.96
CA LEU A 415 -0.63 -26.58 3.77
C LEU A 415 0.19 -27.81 4.13
N ASP A 416 -0.40 -29.01 4.06
CA ASP A 416 0.25 -30.27 4.44
C ASP A 416 0.26 -31.28 3.29
N GLN A 417 1.44 -31.51 2.70
CA GLN A 417 1.63 -32.55 1.69
C GLN A 417 1.92 -33.93 2.29
N THR A 418 2.12 -34.02 3.60
CA THR A 418 2.44 -35.28 4.30
C THR A 418 1.20 -36.09 4.67
N GLY A 419 0.06 -35.41 4.88
CA GLY A 419 -1.18 -36.00 5.37
C GLY A 419 -1.11 -36.48 6.82
N LYS A 420 -0.12 -36.01 7.59
CA LYS A 420 0.14 -36.46 8.96
C LYS A 420 -0.02 -35.35 10.00
N LEU A 421 -0.09 -34.09 9.56
CA LEU A 421 -0.16 -32.96 10.46
C LEU A 421 -1.61 -32.63 10.85
N THR A 422 -1.76 -32.00 12.01
CA THR A 422 -3.04 -31.51 12.52
C THR A 422 -2.85 -30.15 13.18
N VAL A 423 -3.92 -29.35 13.13
CA VAL A 423 -4.05 -28.07 13.84
C VAL A 423 -5.03 -28.16 15.01
N SER A 424 -5.28 -29.38 15.51
CA SER A 424 -6.26 -29.65 16.57
C SER A 424 -6.10 -28.68 17.76
N GLY A 425 -7.18 -27.98 18.07
CA GLY A 425 -7.30 -26.93 19.10
C GLY A 425 -6.90 -25.53 18.64
N TRP A 426 -6.57 -25.38 17.36
CA TRP A 426 -6.53 -24.11 16.62
C TRP A 426 -7.47 -24.11 15.42
N ASP A 427 -8.37 -25.10 15.31
CA ASP A 427 -9.31 -25.26 14.19
C ASP A 427 -10.25 -24.05 14.01
N ASP A 428 -10.43 -23.24 15.07
CA ASP A 428 -11.18 -21.98 15.03
C ASP A 428 -10.43 -20.83 14.32
N ARG A 429 -9.12 -20.96 14.15
CA ARG A 429 -8.19 -19.90 13.70
C ARG A 429 -7.32 -20.30 12.51
N VAL A 430 -7.06 -21.60 12.33
CA VAL A 430 -6.17 -22.15 11.31
C VAL A 430 -6.90 -23.26 10.56
N ASP A 431 -7.02 -23.11 9.24
CA ASP A 431 -7.53 -24.16 8.36
C ASP A 431 -6.41 -25.14 7.99
N LEU A 432 -6.74 -26.41 7.78
CA LEU A 432 -5.82 -27.43 7.26
C LEU A 432 -6.18 -27.76 5.80
N LEU A 433 -5.22 -27.62 4.90
CA LEU A 433 -5.30 -28.09 3.52
C LEU A 433 -4.30 -29.22 3.31
N ALA A 434 -4.81 -30.46 3.35
CA ALA A 434 -4.02 -31.65 3.07
C ALA A 434 -4.02 -31.99 1.58
N GLY A 435 -2.87 -32.39 1.03
CA GLY A 435 -2.74 -32.89 -0.34
C GLY A 435 -1.48 -32.39 -1.05
N THR A 436 -1.17 -33.02 -2.18
CA THR A 436 -0.02 -32.63 -3.01
C THR A 436 -0.24 -31.27 -3.67
N ILE A 437 0.78 -30.43 -3.63
CA ILE A 437 0.82 -29.11 -4.25
C ILE A 437 2.05 -29.07 -5.16
N GLU A 438 1.85 -29.26 -6.46
CA GLU A 438 2.94 -29.42 -7.44
C GLU A 438 3.95 -28.26 -7.42
N GLU A 439 3.48 -27.05 -7.11
CA GLU A 439 4.28 -25.82 -7.12
C GLU A 439 4.90 -25.48 -5.74
N LEU A 440 4.87 -26.42 -4.80
CA LEU A 440 5.45 -26.28 -3.46
C LEU A 440 6.43 -27.43 -3.18
N ASP A 441 7.71 -27.12 -3.07
CA ASP A 441 8.75 -28.13 -2.78
C ASP A 441 8.75 -28.58 -1.31
N GLU A 442 8.26 -27.73 -0.41
CA GLU A 442 8.27 -28.00 1.03
C GLU A 442 7.13 -28.94 1.45
N ARG A 443 7.43 -29.85 2.38
CA ARG A 443 6.47 -30.86 2.85
C ARG A 443 5.23 -30.28 3.52
N ALA A 444 5.40 -29.24 4.33
CA ALA A 444 4.29 -28.47 4.86
C ALA A 444 4.74 -27.04 5.19
N VAL A 445 3.80 -26.10 5.10
CA VAL A 445 4.03 -24.68 5.42
C VAL A 445 2.85 -24.10 6.19
N LEU A 446 3.14 -23.32 7.22
CA LEU A 446 2.14 -22.59 8.00
C LEU A 446 2.10 -21.13 7.55
N LEU A 447 0.94 -20.70 7.07
CA LEU A 447 0.65 -19.34 6.64
C LEU A 447 -0.15 -18.60 7.70
N ARG A 448 0.24 -17.35 7.94
CA ARG A 448 -0.59 -16.37 8.65
C ARG A 448 -1.76 -15.92 7.78
N PRO A 449 -2.78 -15.25 8.36
CA PRO A 449 -3.87 -14.59 7.62
C PRO A 449 -3.44 -13.65 6.48
N ASP A 450 -2.23 -13.10 6.57
CA ASP A 450 -1.64 -12.22 5.55
C ASP A 450 -0.77 -12.97 4.51
N GLY A 451 -0.77 -14.30 4.55
CA GLY A 451 -0.06 -15.17 3.60
C GLY A 451 1.44 -15.28 3.81
N HIS A 452 1.99 -14.71 4.89
CA HIS A 452 3.39 -14.89 5.24
C HIS A 452 3.63 -16.24 5.93
N VAL A 453 4.69 -16.92 5.50
CA VAL A 453 5.11 -18.22 6.04
C VAL A 453 5.79 -18.02 7.39
N THR A 454 5.35 -18.77 8.39
CA THR A 454 5.90 -18.71 9.77
C THR A 454 6.53 -20.00 10.25
N TRP A 455 6.27 -21.10 9.55
CA TRP A 455 6.86 -22.40 9.83
C TRP A 455 6.92 -23.22 8.54
N VAL A 456 7.95 -24.05 8.42
CA VAL A 456 8.20 -24.97 7.31
C VAL A 456 8.78 -26.25 7.89
N GLY A 457 8.15 -27.40 7.64
CA GLY A 457 8.62 -28.67 8.18
C GLY A 457 7.66 -29.83 7.93
N ASP A 458 7.87 -30.94 8.63
CA ASP A 458 7.02 -32.14 8.58
C ASP A 458 6.85 -32.81 9.97
N ASP A 459 7.32 -32.16 11.04
CA ASP A 459 7.21 -32.64 12.41
C ASP A 459 6.08 -31.94 13.17
N GLN A 460 5.18 -32.73 13.76
CA GLN A 460 4.02 -32.21 14.50
C GLN A 460 4.41 -31.51 15.80
N GLN A 461 5.45 -31.98 16.49
CA GLN A 461 5.86 -31.39 17.76
C GLN A 461 6.49 -30.02 17.52
N ASP A 462 7.27 -29.88 16.45
CA ASP A 462 7.82 -28.63 15.97
C ASP A 462 6.71 -27.66 15.56
N LEU A 463 5.74 -28.09 14.75
CA LEU A 463 4.55 -27.28 14.40
C LEU A 463 3.81 -26.79 15.65
N ASN A 464 3.56 -27.67 16.63
CA ASN A 464 2.88 -27.31 17.88
C ASN A 464 3.63 -26.26 18.70
N SER A 465 4.96 -26.16 18.55
CA SER A 465 5.75 -25.10 19.20
C SER A 465 5.67 -23.75 18.48
N HIS A 466 5.30 -23.74 17.20
CA HIS A 466 5.20 -22.52 16.38
C HIS A 466 3.79 -21.93 16.31
N LEU A 467 2.74 -22.76 16.39
CA LEU A 467 1.34 -22.32 16.38
C LEU A 467 1.03 -21.25 17.45
N PRO A 468 1.43 -21.40 18.73
CA PRO A 468 1.11 -20.42 19.77
C PRO A 468 1.65 -19.02 19.51
N ARG A 469 2.81 -18.91 18.86
CA ARG A 469 3.46 -17.62 18.58
C ARG A 469 2.59 -16.70 17.72
N TRP A 470 1.75 -17.26 16.87
CA TRP A 470 0.94 -16.48 15.92
C TRP A 470 -0.56 -16.64 16.14
N PHE A 471 -0.99 -17.76 16.70
CA PHE A 471 -2.40 -18.10 16.86
C PHE A 471 -2.84 -18.22 18.32
N GLY A 472 -1.95 -17.95 19.29
CA GLY A 472 -2.26 -18.02 20.73
C GLY A 472 -2.43 -19.45 21.24
N ASP A 473 -2.86 -19.59 22.47
CA ASP A 473 -2.97 -20.91 23.11
C ASP A 473 -4.02 -21.81 22.45
N LYS A 474 -3.80 -23.12 22.58
CA LYS A 474 -4.73 -24.16 22.16
C LYS A 474 -6.06 -24.01 22.94
N ARG A 475 -7.19 -24.14 22.26
CA ARG A 475 -8.54 -24.14 22.84
C ARG A 475 -9.15 -25.53 22.88
#